data_AF-X5RVN4-F1
#
_entry.id   AF-X5RVN4-F1
#
_cell.length_a   1.000
_cell.length_b   1.000
_cell.length_c   1.000
_cell.angle_alpha   90.00
_cell.angle_beta   90.00
_cell.angle_gamma   90.00
#
_symmetry.space_group_name_H-M   'P 1'
#
loop_
_entity.id
_entity.type
_entity.pdbx_description
1 polymer ?
#
loop_
_entity_poly.entity_id
_entity_poly.type
_entity_poly.pdbx_seq_one_letter_code
_entity_poly.pdbx_strand_id
1 'polypeptide(L)'
;MPDYDVLCIGNAIVDIIAQCDEAFLEINGIIKGAMNLIDTRRAELLYSRMGPAIEASGGSAGNTAAGVASFGGRAAFFGKVSNDALGEIYAHDIHAQGVAFDTRPLKGEPPTARSMIFVTPDGERSMNTYLGACVELGPEDVEADKASGAKVTYFEGYLWDPPRAKEAIRQTAKLAHEAGREVSMTLSDSFCVDRYRDEFLELMRSGTVDIVFANSHEIKSLYQTKSFDEALAQIRKDCKIAAVTRSEKGSVIVRGDETVVIEATAIKELVDTTGAGDLYAAGFLHGYTQGRNLKTCGDLGSLAAGLVIQQIGPRPRQNLRREAEGAGLL
;
A
#
# COMPACT_ATOMS: atom_id res chain seq x y z
N MET A 1 -4.07 -26.08 -6.35
CA MET A 1 -4.72 -25.07 -5.46
C MET A 1 -3.80 -23.87 -5.42
N PRO A 2 -4.29 -22.64 -5.21
CA PRO A 2 -3.40 -21.49 -5.06
C PRO A 2 -2.52 -21.65 -3.81
N ASP A 3 -1.26 -21.27 -3.90
CA ASP A 3 -0.26 -21.36 -2.82
C ASP A 3 -0.27 -20.11 -1.93
N TYR A 4 -0.78 -19.00 -2.47
CA TYR A 4 -0.91 -17.73 -1.75
C TYR A 4 -2.33 -17.17 -1.90
N ASP A 5 -2.80 -16.50 -0.86
CA ASP A 5 -4.01 -15.71 -0.93
C ASP A 5 -3.73 -14.38 -1.63
N VAL A 6 -2.64 -13.69 -1.26
CA VAL A 6 -2.25 -12.40 -1.84
C VAL A 6 -0.76 -12.39 -2.14
N LEU A 7 -0.39 -12.04 -3.37
CA LEU A 7 0.96 -11.62 -3.73
C LEU A 7 0.98 -10.09 -3.80
N CYS A 8 1.86 -9.44 -3.06
CA CYS A 8 2.03 -7.99 -3.07
C CYS A 8 3.30 -7.59 -3.85
N ILE A 9 3.26 -6.49 -4.59
CA ILE A 9 4.43 -5.93 -5.28
C ILE A 9 4.53 -4.45 -4.97
N GLY A 10 5.69 -4.01 -4.46
CA GLY A 10 5.86 -2.61 -4.06
C GLY A 10 7.29 -2.19 -3.84
N ASN A 11 7.47 -0.91 -3.55
CA ASN A 11 8.76 -0.37 -3.14
C ASN A 11 9.08 -0.85 -1.72
N ALA A 12 10.16 -1.62 -1.57
CA ALA A 12 10.63 -2.10 -0.27
C ALA A 12 11.38 -1.00 0.48
N ILE A 13 10.69 -0.34 1.41
CA ILE A 13 11.14 0.87 2.09
C ILE A 13 11.24 0.65 3.60
N VAL A 14 12.30 1.14 4.23
CA VAL A 14 12.34 1.32 5.69
C VAL A 14 11.90 2.74 6.03
N ASP A 15 10.89 2.86 6.88
CA ASP A 15 10.39 4.15 7.34
C ASP A 15 11.22 4.61 8.53
N ILE A 16 11.60 5.89 8.51
CA ILE A 16 12.23 6.60 9.61
C ILE A 16 11.21 7.65 10.05
N ILE A 17 10.68 7.54 11.26
CA ILE A 17 9.48 8.26 11.68
C ILE A 17 9.81 9.17 12.86
N ALA A 18 9.44 10.45 12.76
CA ALA A 18 9.50 11.40 13.87
C ALA A 18 8.29 12.33 13.88
N GLN A 19 7.99 12.86 15.06
CA GLN A 19 7.00 13.93 15.21
C GLN A 19 7.61 15.28 14.81
N CYS A 20 6.80 16.16 14.22
CA CYS A 20 7.17 17.55 13.93
C CYS A 20 5.97 18.49 14.12
N ASP A 21 6.22 19.80 14.07
CA ASP A 21 5.16 20.81 13.96
C ASP A 21 4.90 21.19 12.49
N GLU A 22 3.82 21.96 12.26
CA GLU A 22 3.47 22.45 10.91
C GLU A 22 4.57 23.35 10.32
N ALA A 23 5.21 24.16 11.17
CA ALA A 23 6.27 25.08 10.76
C ALA A 23 7.47 24.33 10.17
N PHE A 24 7.79 23.13 10.70
CA PHE A 24 8.83 22.28 10.14
C PHE A 24 8.53 21.89 8.68
N LEU A 25 7.28 21.52 8.36
CA LEU A 25 6.89 21.17 7.00
C LEU A 25 7.06 22.36 6.06
N GLU A 26 6.59 23.54 6.48
CA GLU A 26 6.71 24.78 5.70
C GLU A 26 8.16 25.20 5.47
N ILE A 27 8.98 25.26 6.53
CA ILE A 27 10.40 25.66 6.48
C ILE A 27 11.20 24.74 5.56
N ASN A 28 10.85 23.46 5.55
CA ASN A 28 11.53 22.50 4.71
C ASN A 28 10.92 22.38 3.31
N GLY A 29 9.73 22.91 3.05
CA GLY A 29 9.04 22.75 1.76
C GLY A 29 8.57 21.31 1.53
N ILE A 30 7.99 20.68 2.57
CA ILE A 30 7.41 19.34 2.52
C ILE A 30 5.91 19.50 2.26
N ILE A 31 5.38 18.81 1.25
CA ILE A 31 3.94 18.82 0.98
C ILE A 31 3.24 17.94 2.02
N LYS A 32 2.38 18.55 2.84
CA LYS A 32 1.64 17.85 3.90
C LYS A 32 0.72 16.77 3.31
N GLY A 33 0.71 15.59 3.92
CA GLY A 33 -0.21 14.51 3.54
C GLY A 33 0.19 13.76 2.25
N ALA A 34 1.30 14.12 1.60
CA ALA A 34 1.73 13.56 0.33
C ALA A 34 2.97 12.66 0.46
N MET A 35 3.27 11.94 -0.63
CA MET A 35 4.58 11.33 -0.84
C MET A 35 5.47 12.23 -1.69
N ASN A 36 6.55 12.73 -1.10
CA ASN A 36 7.54 13.59 -1.74
C ASN A 36 8.73 12.73 -2.17
N LEU A 37 8.98 12.60 -3.47
CA LEU A 37 10.20 11.96 -3.97
C LEU A 37 11.40 12.88 -3.76
N ILE A 38 12.50 12.33 -3.27
CA ILE A 38 13.71 13.07 -2.95
C ILE A 38 14.96 12.33 -3.43
N ASP A 39 16.02 13.09 -3.69
CA ASP A 39 17.36 12.56 -3.97
C ASP A 39 18.17 12.31 -2.68
N THR A 40 19.36 11.74 -2.82
CA THR A 40 20.27 11.46 -1.70
C THR A 40 20.61 12.71 -0.89
N ARG A 41 20.89 13.83 -1.57
CA ARG A 41 21.27 15.10 -0.92
C ARG A 41 20.13 15.62 -0.05
N ARG A 42 18.91 15.55 -0.56
CA ARG A 42 17.70 15.97 0.15
C ARG A 42 17.37 15.01 1.30
N ALA A 43 17.60 13.71 1.14
CA ALA A 43 17.45 12.73 2.21
C ALA A 43 18.41 13.02 3.38
N GLU A 44 19.69 13.27 3.10
CA GLU A 44 20.67 13.65 4.13
C GLU A 44 20.31 14.97 4.83
N LEU A 45 19.87 15.97 4.07
CA LEU A 45 19.45 17.27 4.60
C LEU A 45 18.23 17.16 5.53
N LEU A 46 17.21 16.39 5.13
CA LEU A 46 16.02 16.21 5.95
C LEU A 46 16.33 15.40 7.20
N TYR A 47 17.13 14.33 7.07
CA TYR A 47 17.56 13.54 8.21
C TYR A 47 18.39 14.36 9.21
N SER A 48 19.29 15.24 8.75
CA SER A 48 20.07 16.11 9.65
C SER A 48 19.24 17.13 10.42
N ARG A 49 18.01 17.40 9.96
CA ARG A 49 17.05 18.32 10.60
C ARG A 49 15.99 17.59 11.41
N MET A 50 15.90 16.27 11.25
CA MET A 50 14.92 15.43 11.92
C MET A 50 15.27 15.30 13.41
N GLY A 51 14.25 15.30 14.26
CA GLY A 51 14.41 14.96 15.67
C GLY A 51 14.74 13.47 15.87
N PRO A 52 14.81 12.99 17.12
CA PRO A 52 14.91 11.56 17.41
C PRO A 52 13.81 10.79 16.69
N ALA A 53 14.17 9.69 16.04
CA ALA A 53 13.28 8.94 15.17
C ALA A 53 13.18 7.47 15.58
N ILE A 54 12.16 6.80 15.03
CA ILE A 54 11.95 5.37 15.13
C ILE A 54 12.02 4.78 13.72
N GLU A 55 12.85 3.75 13.54
CA GLU A 55 12.87 2.96 12.32
C GLU A 55 11.85 1.82 12.38
N ALA A 56 11.10 1.63 11.30
CA ALA A 56 10.19 0.52 11.12
C ALA A 56 10.13 0.12 9.64
N SER A 57 10.07 -1.17 9.33
CA SER A 57 9.85 -1.60 7.95
C SER A 57 8.49 -1.13 7.43
N GLY A 58 8.51 -0.50 6.27
CA GLY A 58 7.35 0.09 5.60
C GLY A 58 7.14 -0.48 4.20
N GLY A 59 6.90 0.43 3.25
CA GLY A 59 6.50 0.13 1.87
C GLY A 59 5.03 -0.27 1.81
N SER A 60 4.22 0.44 1.01
CA SER A 60 2.75 0.33 1.05
C SER A 60 2.27 -1.12 0.84
N ALA A 61 2.73 -1.80 -0.20
CA ALA A 61 2.37 -3.19 -0.46
C ALA A 61 3.07 -4.19 0.48
N GLY A 62 4.23 -3.84 1.04
CA GLY A 62 4.86 -4.60 2.11
C GLY A 62 4.02 -4.59 3.39
N ASN A 63 3.45 -3.44 3.73
CA ASN A 63 2.51 -3.28 4.84
C ASN A 63 1.23 -4.06 4.59
N THR A 64 0.68 -4.01 3.37
CA THR A 64 -0.49 -4.82 2.98
C THR A 64 -0.20 -6.32 3.12
N ALA A 65 0.97 -6.80 2.66
CA ALA A 65 1.36 -8.20 2.78
C ALA A 65 1.45 -8.65 4.25
N ALA A 66 2.10 -7.85 5.09
CA ALA A 66 2.18 -8.09 6.53
C ALA A 66 0.80 -8.10 7.19
N GLY A 67 -0.11 -7.21 6.78
CA GLY A 67 -1.49 -7.18 7.25
C GLY A 67 -2.25 -8.47 6.90
N VAL A 68 -2.16 -8.93 5.64
CA VAL A 68 -2.79 -10.18 5.19
C VAL A 68 -2.28 -11.36 6.02
N ALA A 69 -0.97 -11.41 6.26
CA ALA A 69 -0.36 -12.46 7.08
C ALA A 69 -0.81 -12.39 8.56
N SER A 70 -0.98 -11.18 9.12
CA SER A 70 -1.49 -10.97 10.49
C SER A 70 -2.95 -11.45 10.66
N PHE A 71 -3.77 -11.37 9.61
CA PHE A 71 -5.09 -12.02 9.56
C PHE A 71 -5.04 -13.55 9.42
N GLY A 72 -3.86 -14.13 9.21
CA GLY A 72 -3.66 -15.56 8.99
C GLY A 72 -3.81 -16.00 7.53
N GLY A 73 -3.84 -15.06 6.57
CA GLY A 73 -3.75 -15.37 5.14
C GLY A 73 -2.32 -15.71 4.72
N ARG A 74 -2.16 -16.42 3.61
CA ARG A 74 -0.84 -16.70 3.03
C ARG A 74 -0.44 -15.57 2.09
N ALA A 75 0.57 -14.79 2.46
CA ALA A 75 1.05 -13.66 1.68
C ALA A 75 2.45 -13.93 1.08
N ALA A 76 2.67 -13.38 -0.10
CA ALA A 76 3.99 -13.25 -0.73
C ALA A 76 4.26 -11.78 -1.07
N PHE A 77 5.52 -11.41 -1.20
CA PHE A 77 5.93 -10.05 -1.56
C PHE A 77 7.08 -10.05 -2.56
N PHE A 78 6.99 -9.16 -3.55
CA PHE A 78 8.11 -8.77 -4.41
C PHE A 78 8.47 -7.31 -4.11
N GLY A 79 9.75 -7.08 -3.86
CA GLY A 79 10.28 -5.75 -3.61
C GLY A 79 11.80 -5.77 -3.58
N LYS A 80 12.43 -4.63 -3.88
CA LYS A 80 13.88 -4.56 -4.04
C LYS A 80 14.55 -3.84 -2.88
N VAL A 81 15.39 -4.57 -2.16
CA VAL A 81 16.30 -4.07 -1.12
C VAL A 81 17.75 -4.27 -1.56
N SER A 82 18.68 -3.60 -0.90
CA SER A 82 20.11 -3.84 -1.04
C SER A 82 20.63 -4.76 0.05
N ASN A 83 21.77 -5.39 -0.19
CA ASN A 83 22.48 -6.20 0.79
C ASN A 83 23.23 -5.29 1.79
N ASP A 84 22.45 -4.53 2.56
CA ASP A 84 22.87 -3.60 3.59
C ASP A 84 22.02 -3.78 4.87
N ALA A 85 22.37 -3.05 5.94
CA ALA A 85 21.70 -3.19 7.23
C ALA A 85 20.20 -2.89 7.17
N LEU A 86 19.77 -1.92 6.36
CA LEU A 86 18.34 -1.60 6.21
C LEU A 86 17.60 -2.69 5.44
N GLY A 87 18.24 -3.27 4.42
CA GLY A 87 17.68 -4.40 3.68
C GLY A 87 17.58 -5.67 4.51
N GLU A 88 18.56 -5.92 5.39
CA GLU A 88 18.51 -7.00 6.37
C GLU A 88 17.37 -6.82 7.38
N ILE A 89 17.16 -5.60 7.89
CA ILE A 89 16.01 -5.26 8.74
C ILE A 89 14.70 -5.50 8.01
N TYR A 90 14.57 -5.00 6.77
CA TYR A 90 13.35 -5.16 5.97
C TYR A 90 13.02 -6.64 5.74
N ALA A 91 14.02 -7.43 5.32
CA ALA A 91 13.87 -8.85 5.08
C ALA A 91 13.49 -9.60 6.37
N HIS A 92 14.16 -9.30 7.49
CA HIS A 92 13.83 -9.87 8.79
C HIS A 92 12.37 -9.60 9.17
N ASP A 93 11.94 -8.34 9.14
CA ASP A 93 10.60 -7.96 9.58
C ASP A 93 9.50 -8.59 8.73
N ILE A 94 9.67 -8.64 7.41
CA ILE A 94 8.64 -9.21 6.52
C ILE A 94 8.58 -10.74 6.64
N HIS A 95 9.71 -11.42 6.81
CA HIS A 95 9.75 -12.87 7.09
C HIS A 95 9.18 -13.22 8.46
N ALA A 96 9.43 -12.40 9.49
CA ALA A 96 8.90 -12.60 10.84
C ALA A 96 7.37 -12.53 10.89
N GLN A 97 6.74 -11.81 9.95
CA GLN A 97 5.28 -11.81 9.75
C GLN A 97 4.76 -13.07 9.03
N GLY A 98 5.64 -13.93 8.52
CA GLY A 98 5.28 -15.13 7.76
C GLY A 98 5.00 -14.88 6.27
N VAL A 99 5.45 -13.75 5.74
CA VAL A 99 5.32 -13.41 4.31
C VAL A 99 6.47 -14.05 3.53
N ALA A 100 6.18 -14.70 2.41
CA ALA A 100 7.21 -15.21 1.50
C ALA A 100 7.87 -14.06 0.74
N PHE A 101 9.18 -13.87 0.93
CA PHE A 101 9.96 -12.79 0.31
C PHE A 101 11.32 -13.34 -0.12
N ASP A 102 11.46 -13.71 -1.39
CA ASP A 102 12.65 -14.37 -1.94
C ASP A 102 13.37 -13.50 -2.99
N THR A 103 12.89 -12.28 -3.21
CA THR A 103 13.52 -11.31 -4.12
C THR A 103 14.98 -11.10 -3.73
N ARG A 104 15.90 -11.32 -4.67
CA ARG A 104 17.32 -11.27 -4.37
C ARG A 104 17.77 -9.83 -4.08
N PRO A 105 18.50 -9.59 -2.97
CA PRO A 105 18.98 -8.27 -2.65
C PRO A 105 20.00 -7.81 -3.69
N LEU A 106 19.99 -6.51 -3.97
CA LEU A 106 21.00 -5.86 -4.80
C LEU A 106 22.37 -5.91 -4.12
N LYS A 107 23.43 -6.16 -4.89
CA LYS A 107 24.80 -6.08 -4.39
C LYS A 107 25.40 -4.72 -4.74
N GLY A 108 25.72 -3.92 -3.73
CA GLY A 108 26.28 -2.59 -3.90
C GLY A 108 25.22 -1.49 -3.86
N GLU A 109 25.40 -0.48 -4.70
CA GLU A 109 24.56 0.73 -4.77
C GLU A 109 23.42 0.56 -5.79
N PRO A 110 22.31 1.32 -5.66
CA PRO A 110 21.98 2.23 -4.53
C PRO A 110 21.63 1.48 -3.23
N PRO A 111 21.63 2.13 -2.04
CA PRO A 111 21.28 1.46 -0.79
C PRO A 111 19.77 1.19 -0.72
N THR A 112 19.34 0.41 0.27
CA THR A 112 17.91 0.16 0.53
C THR A 112 17.13 1.47 0.67
N ALA A 113 15.91 1.48 0.12
CA ALA A 113 15.05 2.65 0.12
C ALA A 113 14.66 3.04 1.55
N ARG A 114 14.49 4.34 1.76
CA ARG A 114 14.07 4.88 3.05
C ARG A 114 13.14 6.07 2.89
N SER A 115 12.15 6.18 3.78
CA SER A 115 11.25 7.33 3.83
C SER A 115 11.37 8.04 5.16
N MET A 116 11.68 9.34 5.13
CA MET A 116 11.55 10.20 6.30
C MET A 116 10.09 10.63 6.42
N ILE A 117 9.41 10.10 7.43
CA ILE A 117 8.01 10.35 7.71
C ILE A 117 7.91 11.31 8.89
N PHE A 118 7.27 12.45 8.63
CA PHE A 118 6.98 13.46 9.63
C PHE A 118 5.51 13.42 9.98
N VAL A 119 5.22 13.16 11.26
CA VAL A 119 3.85 13.09 11.79
C VAL A 119 3.54 14.37 12.55
N THR A 120 2.51 15.11 12.12
CA THR A 120 2.05 16.34 12.77
C THR A 120 1.09 16.04 13.93
N PRO A 121 0.80 17.02 14.82
CA PRO A 121 -0.06 16.78 16.00
C PRO A 121 -1.50 16.35 15.69
N ASP A 122 -1.98 16.57 14.47
CA ASP A 122 -3.27 16.07 13.98
C ASP A 122 -3.21 14.60 13.51
N GLY A 123 -2.06 13.94 13.64
CA GLY A 123 -1.81 12.56 13.24
C GLY A 123 -1.53 12.40 11.74
N GLU A 124 -1.58 13.46 10.95
CA GLU A 124 -1.31 13.38 9.51
C GLU A 124 0.17 13.10 9.23
N ARG A 125 0.44 12.23 8.26
CA ARG A 125 1.81 11.88 7.84
C ARG A 125 2.22 12.55 6.54
N SER A 126 3.46 13.04 6.50
CA SER A 126 4.09 13.61 5.31
C SER A 126 5.39 12.88 5.00
N MET A 127 5.43 12.18 3.87
CA MET A 127 6.51 11.23 3.54
C MET A 127 7.52 11.87 2.60
N ASN A 128 8.80 11.58 2.80
CA ASN A 128 9.90 12.03 1.95
C ASN A 128 10.77 10.82 1.59
N THR A 129 10.56 10.27 0.39
CA THR A 129 11.05 8.94 0.02
C THR A 129 12.23 9.04 -0.93
N TYR A 130 13.36 8.49 -0.50
CA TYR A 130 14.48 8.17 -1.38
C TYR A 130 14.34 6.70 -1.84
N LEU A 131 14.12 6.51 -3.14
CA LEU A 131 13.78 5.19 -3.70
C LEU A 131 14.92 4.17 -3.67
N GLY A 132 16.18 4.60 -3.62
CA GLY A 132 17.33 3.68 -3.49
C GLY A 132 17.22 2.44 -4.39
N ALA A 133 17.41 1.26 -3.79
CA ALA A 133 17.35 -0.06 -4.43
C ALA A 133 16.04 -0.33 -5.20
N CYS A 134 14.93 0.32 -4.88
CA CYS A 134 13.65 0.11 -5.55
C CYS A 134 13.68 0.44 -7.05
N VAL A 135 14.61 1.29 -7.50
CA VAL A 135 14.77 1.60 -8.94
C VAL A 135 15.25 0.39 -9.76
N GLU A 136 15.83 -0.61 -9.09
CA GLU A 136 16.33 -1.84 -9.69
C GLU A 136 15.30 -2.98 -9.69
N LEU A 137 14.08 -2.75 -9.19
CA LEU A 137 13.00 -3.74 -9.31
C LEU A 137 12.61 -3.89 -10.78
N GLY A 138 12.67 -5.12 -11.30
CA GLY A 138 12.39 -5.40 -12.71
C GLY A 138 11.83 -6.80 -13.00
N PRO A 139 11.55 -7.10 -14.28
CA PRO A 139 11.05 -8.40 -14.74
C PRO A 139 11.83 -9.62 -14.23
N GLU A 140 13.13 -9.47 -13.99
CA GLU A 140 14.03 -10.49 -13.43
C GLU A 140 13.69 -10.90 -11.99
N ASP A 141 12.96 -10.06 -11.26
CA ASP A 141 12.52 -10.33 -9.90
C ASP A 141 11.13 -11.00 -9.84
N VAL A 142 10.47 -11.21 -10.99
CA VAL A 142 9.17 -11.87 -11.05
C VAL A 142 9.34 -13.38 -10.93
N GLU A 143 8.87 -13.93 -9.81
CA GLU A 143 8.79 -15.36 -9.58
C GLU A 143 7.46 -15.90 -10.13
N ALA A 144 7.53 -16.57 -11.29
CA ALA A 144 6.35 -16.94 -12.07
C ALA A 144 5.39 -17.91 -11.35
N ASP A 145 5.94 -18.79 -10.51
CA ASP A 145 5.17 -19.71 -9.67
C ASP A 145 4.30 -18.97 -8.65
N LYS A 146 4.85 -17.94 -7.98
CA LYS A 146 4.08 -17.07 -7.08
C LYS A 146 3.05 -16.24 -7.83
N ALA A 147 3.42 -15.69 -8.99
CA ALA A 147 2.54 -14.89 -9.84
C ALA A 147 1.27 -15.66 -10.26
N SER A 148 1.43 -16.91 -10.72
CA SER A 148 0.31 -17.78 -11.11
C SER A 148 -0.36 -18.49 -9.91
N GLY A 149 0.35 -18.59 -8.79
CA GLY A 149 -0.06 -19.30 -7.57
C GLY A 149 -0.87 -18.46 -6.57
N ALA A 150 -0.88 -17.13 -6.68
CA ALA A 150 -1.64 -16.24 -5.80
C ALA A 150 -3.09 -16.07 -6.28
N LYS A 151 -4.08 -16.05 -5.36
CA LYS A 151 -5.48 -15.74 -5.72
C LYS A 151 -5.61 -14.31 -6.27
N VAL A 152 -4.96 -13.36 -5.60
CA VAL A 152 -4.89 -11.95 -6.03
C VAL A 152 -3.43 -11.48 -6.04
N THR A 153 -3.00 -10.84 -7.12
CA THR A 153 -1.77 -10.03 -7.12
C THR A 153 -2.13 -8.56 -6.89
N TYR A 154 -1.60 -7.94 -5.85
CA TYR A 154 -1.80 -6.53 -5.49
C TYR A 154 -0.53 -5.72 -5.70
N PHE A 155 -0.61 -4.52 -6.28
CA PHE A 155 0.57 -3.65 -6.46
C PHE A 155 0.31 -2.17 -6.20
N GLU A 156 1.38 -1.42 -5.95
CA GLU A 156 1.35 0.03 -5.73
C GLU A 156 1.35 0.80 -7.06
N GLY A 157 0.53 1.85 -7.17
CA GLY A 157 0.70 2.88 -8.21
C GLY A 157 2.09 3.53 -8.17
N TYR A 158 2.71 3.64 -6.98
CA TYR A 158 4.10 4.12 -6.82
C TYR A 158 5.14 3.39 -7.66
N LEU A 159 4.87 2.17 -8.15
CA LEU A 159 5.78 1.44 -9.03
C LEU A 159 5.89 2.01 -10.44
N TRP A 160 5.17 3.09 -10.76
CA TRP A 160 5.37 3.84 -11.99
C TRP A 160 6.50 4.87 -11.91
N ASP A 161 6.93 5.26 -10.71
CA ASP A 161 8.08 6.14 -10.49
C ASP A 161 9.43 5.46 -10.82
N PRO A 162 9.74 4.23 -10.35
CA PRO A 162 10.95 3.51 -10.78
C PRO A 162 10.85 3.06 -12.25
N PRO A 163 11.98 3.02 -12.98
CA PRO A 163 11.98 2.94 -14.45
C PRO A 163 11.42 1.63 -15.01
N ARG A 164 11.67 0.50 -14.33
CA ARG A 164 11.46 -0.86 -14.86
C ARG A 164 10.36 -1.65 -14.15
N ALA A 165 9.86 -1.19 -13.00
CA ALA A 165 8.89 -1.97 -12.22
C ALA A 165 7.56 -2.17 -12.97
N LYS A 166 7.13 -1.22 -13.82
CA LYS A 166 5.96 -1.40 -14.70
C LYS A 166 6.06 -2.60 -15.64
N GLU A 167 7.28 -3.00 -16.04
CA GLU A 167 7.50 -4.20 -16.86
C GLU A 167 7.24 -5.46 -16.04
N ALA A 168 7.73 -5.50 -14.79
CA ALA A 168 7.44 -6.58 -13.83
C ALA A 168 5.94 -6.68 -13.51
N ILE A 169 5.24 -5.55 -13.38
CA ILE A 169 3.78 -5.54 -13.17
C ILE A 169 3.05 -6.14 -14.37
N ARG A 170 3.36 -5.70 -15.59
CA ARG A 170 2.73 -6.23 -16.81
C ARG A 170 2.99 -7.73 -16.98
N GLN A 171 4.21 -8.19 -16.68
CA GLN A 171 4.54 -9.62 -16.70
C GLN A 171 3.75 -10.40 -15.64
N THR A 172 3.69 -9.90 -14.39
CA THR A 172 2.97 -10.58 -13.30
C THR A 172 1.48 -10.63 -13.59
N ALA A 173 0.87 -9.52 -14.04
CA ALA A 173 -0.55 -9.46 -14.38
C ALA A 173 -0.92 -10.49 -15.45
N LYS A 174 -0.10 -10.60 -16.51
CA LYS A 174 -0.27 -11.62 -17.55
C LYS A 174 -0.25 -13.03 -16.96
N LEU A 175 0.75 -13.36 -16.14
CA LEU A 175 0.89 -14.68 -15.51
C LEU A 175 -0.26 -15.01 -14.55
N ALA A 176 -0.78 -14.01 -13.84
CA ALA A 176 -1.93 -14.13 -12.96
C ALA A 176 -3.21 -14.43 -13.77
N HIS A 177 -3.50 -13.63 -14.80
CA HIS A 177 -4.68 -13.84 -15.65
C HIS A 177 -4.65 -15.14 -16.44
N GLU A 178 -3.49 -15.54 -16.99
CA GLU A 178 -3.33 -16.85 -17.65
C GLU A 178 -3.62 -18.02 -16.71
N ALA A 179 -3.43 -17.84 -15.40
CA ALA A 179 -3.76 -18.81 -14.35
C ALA A 179 -5.17 -18.64 -13.76
N GLY A 180 -6.00 -17.74 -14.31
CA GLY A 180 -7.35 -17.46 -13.83
C GLY A 180 -7.39 -16.77 -12.46
N ARG A 181 -6.39 -15.93 -12.18
CA ARG A 181 -6.26 -15.12 -10.96
C ARG A 181 -6.64 -13.68 -11.23
N GLU A 182 -6.78 -12.88 -10.17
CA GLU A 182 -7.13 -11.47 -10.28
C GLU A 182 -5.96 -10.56 -9.94
N VAL A 183 -5.99 -9.36 -10.50
CA VAL A 183 -4.98 -8.32 -10.29
C VAL A 183 -5.64 -7.12 -9.63
N SER A 184 -4.97 -6.59 -8.63
CA SER A 184 -5.42 -5.48 -7.80
C SER A 184 -4.36 -4.40 -7.76
N MET A 185 -4.77 -3.15 -7.61
CA MET A 185 -3.84 -2.04 -7.40
C MET A 185 -4.36 -1.05 -6.36
N THR A 186 -3.46 -0.33 -5.72
CA THR A 186 -3.79 0.94 -5.06
C THR A 186 -3.37 2.11 -5.93
N LEU A 187 -4.15 3.19 -5.92
CA LEU A 187 -3.77 4.47 -6.55
C LEU A 187 -2.64 5.20 -5.81
N SER A 188 -2.28 4.74 -4.61
CA SER A 188 -1.12 5.15 -3.81
C SER A 188 -1.15 6.57 -3.23
N ASP A 189 -1.23 7.59 -4.09
CA ASP A 189 -1.18 9.00 -3.70
C ASP A 189 -1.73 9.89 -4.84
N SER A 190 -2.35 11.01 -4.50
CA SER A 190 -3.03 11.87 -5.47
C SER A 190 -2.08 12.54 -6.47
N PHE A 191 -0.82 12.81 -6.10
CA PHE A 191 0.22 13.30 -7.00
C PHE A 191 0.78 12.16 -7.87
N CYS A 192 0.88 10.94 -7.33
CA CYS A 192 1.20 9.76 -8.14
C CYS A 192 0.14 9.55 -9.23
N VAL A 193 -1.14 9.63 -8.86
CA VAL A 193 -2.26 9.59 -9.81
C VAL A 193 -2.16 10.71 -10.84
N ASP A 194 -1.79 11.93 -10.44
CA ASP A 194 -1.66 13.03 -11.40
C ASP A 194 -0.55 12.78 -12.44
N ARG A 195 0.59 12.21 -12.00
CA ARG A 195 1.73 11.87 -12.89
C ARG A 195 1.37 10.76 -13.90
N TYR A 196 0.59 9.77 -13.48
CA TYR A 196 0.38 8.52 -14.25
C TYR A 196 -1.08 8.24 -14.61
N ARG A 197 -1.93 9.27 -14.58
CA ARG A 197 -3.39 9.18 -14.80
C ARG A 197 -3.78 8.30 -15.98
N ASP A 198 -3.20 8.59 -17.15
CA ASP A 198 -3.56 7.89 -18.39
C ASP A 198 -3.13 6.42 -18.35
N GLU A 199 -1.96 6.12 -17.77
CA GLU A 199 -1.49 4.75 -17.61
C GLU A 199 -2.37 3.97 -16.62
N PHE A 200 -2.79 4.59 -15.50
CA PHE A 200 -3.67 3.94 -14.53
C PHE A 200 -5.06 3.66 -15.12
N LEU A 201 -5.64 4.62 -15.84
CA LEU A 201 -6.91 4.41 -16.55
C LEU A 201 -6.79 3.30 -17.60
N GLU A 202 -5.67 3.22 -18.32
CA GLU A 202 -5.44 2.16 -19.31
C GLU A 202 -5.31 0.78 -18.65
N LEU A 203 -4.62 0.66 -17.51
CA LEU A 203 -4.54 -0.61 -16.76
C LEU A 203 -5.93 -1.13 -16.37
N MET A 204 -6.79 -0.23 -15.92
CA MET A 204 -8.16 -0.56 -15.53
C MET A 204 -8.99 -0.95 -16.76
N ARG A 205 -9.04 -0.08 -17.79
CA ARG A 205 -9.87 -0.27 -18.99
C ARG A 205 -9.47 -1.45 -19.87
N SER A 206 -8.17 -1.73 -19.94
CA SER A 206 -7.66 -2.92 -20.65
C SER A 206 -7.97 -4.23 -19.93
N GLY A 207 -8.44 -4.18 -18.68
CA GLY A 207 -8.64 -5.34 -17.83
C GLY A 207 -7.35 -5.90 -17.25
N THR A 208 -6.23 -5.16 -17.32
CA THR A 208 -4.98 -5.53 -16.64
C THR A 208 -5.16 -5.48 -15.11
N VAL A 209 -6.05 -4.62 -14.62
CA VAL A 209 -6.41 -4.49 -13.19
C VAL A 209 -7.90 -4.74 -13.01
N ASP A 210 -8.22 -5.65 -12.10
CA ASP A 210 -9.59 -6.06 -11.76
C ASP A 210 -10.15 -5.28 -10.56
N ILE A 211 -9.31 -5.09 -9.53
CA ILE A 211 -9.69 -4.49 -8.24
C ILE A 211 -8.87 -3.23 -7.99
N VAL A 212 -9.52 -2.11 -7.65
CA VAL A 212 -8.83 -0.84 -7.38
C VAL A 212 -9.11 -0.36 -5.97
N PHE A 213 -8.04 -0.04 -5.25
CA PHE A 213 -8.07 0.69 -3.99
C PHE A 213 -7.71 2.14 -4.21
N ALA A 214 -8.43 3.04 -3.58
CA ALA A 214 -8.14 4.45 -3.62
C ALA A 214 -8.73 5.16 -2.39
N ASN A 215 -8.25 6.35 -2.08
CA ASN A 215 -8.97 7.29 -1.23
C ASN A 215 -9.73 8.35 -2.05
N SER A 216 -10.54 9.14 -1.35
CA SER A 216 -11.33 10.23 -1.95
C SER A 216 -10.48 11.22 -2.76
N HIS A 217 -9.27 11.55 -2.32
CA HIS A 217 -8.39 12.51 -3.02
C HIS A 217 -7.83 11.91 -4.32
N GLU A 218 -7.41 10.65 -4.28
CA GLU A 218 -6.88 9.90 -5.43
C GLU A 218 -7.93 9.73 -6.53
N ILE A 219 -9.16 9.31 -6.21
CA ILE A 219 -10.18 9.15 -7.26
C ILE A 219 -10.60 10.50 -7.86
N LYS A 220 -10.63 11.57 -7.06
CA LYS A 220 -10.89 12.92 -7.55
C LYS A 220 -9.77 13.40 -8.47
N SER A 221 -8.52 13.07 -8.15
CA SER A 221 -7.36 13.33 -9.00
C SER A 221 -7.44 12.53 -10.31
N LEU A 222 -7.80 11.25 -10.24
CA LEU A 222 -7.89 10.35 -11.39
C LEU A 222 -8.87 10.89 -12.45
N TYR A 223 -10.03 11.35 -12.00
CA TYR A 223 -11.09 11.86 -12.88
C TYR A 223 -11.12 13.38 -13.03
N GLN A 224 -10.16 14.09 -12.43
CA GLN A 224 -10.05 15.55 -12.45
C GLN A 224 -11.37 16.27 -12.11
N THR A 225 -12.10 15.73 -11.12
CA THR A 225 -13.36 16.29 -10.62
C THR A 225 -13.26 16.64 -9.14
N LYS A 226 -14.08 17.60 -8.71
CA LYS A 226 -14.25 17.94 -7.30
C LYS A 226 -15.32 17.08 -6.62
N SER A 227 -16.17 16.40 -7.40
CA SER A 227 -17.29 15.61 -6.90
C SER A 227 -16.88 14.16 -6.65
N PHE A 228 -17.06 13.69 -5.41
CA PHE A 228 -16.83 12.30 -5.05
C PHE A 228 -17.79 11.37 -5.80
N ASP A 229 -19.06 11.75 -5.92
CA ASP A 229 -20.08 10.91 -6.55
C ASP A 229 -19.84 10.77 -8.07
N GLU A 230 -19.37 11.84 -8.73
CA GLU A 230 -18.96 11.77 -10.14
C GLU A 230 -17.75 10.84 -10.32
N ALA A 231 -16.72 10.98 -9.49
CA ALA A 231 -15.55 10.11 -9.53
C ALA A 231 -15.92 8.64 -9.27
N LEU A 232 -16.82 8.38 -8.32
CA LEU A 232 -17.32 7.03 -8.01
C LEU A 232 -18.14 6.44 -9.17
N ALA A 233 -18.91 7.28 -9.89
CA ALA A 233 -19.65 6.84 -11.07
C ALA A 233 -18.74 6.52 -12.27
N GLN A 234 -17.57 7.16 -12.37
CA GLN A 234 -16.59 6.87 -13.41
C GLN A 234 -15.78 5.60 -13.08
N ILE A 235 -15.27 5.46 -11.85
CA ILE A 235 -14.45 4.29 -11.46
C ILE A 235 -15.19 2.97 -11.59
N ARG A 236 -16.51 3.00 -11.36
CA ARG A 236 -17.42 1.86 -11.57
C ARG A 236 -17.39 1.32 -13.00
N LYS A 237 -17.09 2.16 -13.99
CA LYS A 237 -17.04 1.79 -15.41
C LYS A 237 -15.68 1.28 -15.84
N ASP A 238 -14.62 1.74 -15.17
CA ASP A 238 -13.25 1.47 -15.58
C ASP A 238 -12.68 0.20 -14.94
N CYS A 239 -13.21 -0.31 -13.82
CA CYS A 239 -12.74 -1.54 -13.17
C CYS A 239 -13.89 -2.43 -12.65
N LYS A 240 -13.61 -3.70 -12.34
CA LYS A 240 -14.64 -4.66 -11.86
C LYS A 240 -15.09 -4.34 -10.44
N ILE A 241 -14.14 -4.01 -9.56
CA ILE A 241 -14.38 -3.67 -8.16
C ILE A 241 -13.53 -2.46 -7.79
N ALA A 242 -14.11 -1.45 -7.14
CA ALA A 242 -13.34 -0.40 -6.49
C ALA A 242 -13.71 -0.29 -5.01
N ALA A 243 -12.71 -0.20 -4.14
CA ALA A 243 -12.87 0.06 -2.72
C ALA A 243 -12.28 1.43 -2.38
N VAL A 244 -13.15 2.42 -2.18
CA VAL A 244 -12.77 3.83 -2.02
C VAL A 244 -12.90 4.28 -0.57
N THR A 245 -11.77 4.55 0.08
CA THR A 245 -11.72 5.02 1.47
C THR A 245 -11.97 6.53 1.58
N ARG A 246 -12.54 6.94 2.71
CA ARG A 246 -12.96 8.32 3.01
C ARG A 246 -12.58 8.71 4.45
N SER A 247 -11.44 8.21 4.92
CA SER A 247 -10.93 8.45 6.29
C SER A 247 -12.00 8.12 7.35
N GLU A 248 -12.32 9.04 8.24
CA GLU A 248 -13.31 8.88 9.32
C GLU A 248 -14.75 8.62 8.80
N LYS A 249 -15.00 8.86 7.51
CA LYS A 249 -16.30 8.57 6.86
C LYS A 249 -16.40 7.13 6.36
N GLY A 250 -15.41 6.28 6.68
CA GLY A 250 -15.36 4.88 6.30
C GLY A 250 -14.99 4.70 4.83
N SER A 251 -15.73 3.86 4.10
CA SER A 251 -15.45 3.60 2.69
C SER A 251 -16.71 3.26 1.90
N VAL A 252 -16.58 3.32 0.57
CA VAL A 252 -17.60 2.89 -0.38
C VAL A 252 -16.98 1.88 -1.34
N ILE A 253 -17.56 0.69 -1.39
CA ILE A 253 -17.17 -0.38 -2.31
C ILE A 253 -18.19 -0.46 -3.43
N VAL A 254 -17.73 -0.53 -4.69
CA VAL A 254 -18.57 -0.61 -5.88
C VAL A 254 -18.20 -1.82 -6.72
N ARG A 255 -19.22 -2.53 -7.23
CA ARG A 255 -19.06 -3.66 -8.16
C ARG A 255 -20.27 -3.75 -9.10
N GLY A 256 -20.10 -3.51 -10.40
CA GLY A 256 -21.24 -3.43 -11.31
C GLY A 256 -22.22 -2.34 -10.86
N ASP A 257 -23.47 -2.69 -10.52
CA ASP A 257 -24.45 -1.75 -9.91
C ASP A 257 -24.48 -1.79 -8.38
N GLU A 258 -23.79 -2.74 -7.75
CA GLU A 258 -23.74 -2.89 -6.29
C GLU A 258 -22.93 -1.74 -5.67
N THR A 259 -23.43 -1.22 -4.55
CA THR A 259 -22.76 -0.21 -3.73
C THR A 259 -22.87 -0.61 -2.27
N VAL A 260 -21.74 -0.75 -1.59
CA VAL A 260 -21.67 -1.11 -0.18
C VAL A 260 -20.96 0.01 0.58
N VAL A 261 -21.68 0.62 1.52
CA VAL A 261 -21.12 1.61 2.43
C VAL A 261 -20.61 0.90 3.69
N ILE A 262 -19.40 1.25 4.09
CA ILE A 262 -18.72 0.71 5.27
C ILE A 262 -18.50 1.85 6.25
N GLU A 263 -18.88 1.65 7.50
CA GLU A 263 -18.60 2.61 8.57
C GLU A 263 -17.15 2.49 9.01
N ALA A 264 -16.53 3.62 9.37
CA ALA A 264 -15.21 3.61 9.97
C ALA A 264 -15.25 2.93 11.35
N THR A 265 -14.30 2.04 11.63
CA THR A 265 -14.13 1.49 12.97
C THR A 265 -13.82 2.61 13.96
N ALA A 266 -14.57 2.65 15.06
CA ALA A 266 -14.33 3.63 16.11
C ALA A 266 -12.94 3.44 16.72
N ILE A 267 -12.20 4.54 16.84
CA ILE A 267 -10.86 4.57 17.45
C ILE A 267 -10.89 5.31 18.79
N LYS A 268 -9.93 5.01 19.66
CA LYS A 268 -9.75 5.73 20.93
C LYS A 268 -9.02 7.04 20.73
N GLU A 269 -7.97 7.03 19.91
CA GLU A 269 -7.07 8.16 19.69
C GLU A 269 -6.44 8.06 18.30
N LEU A 270 -6.36 9.17 17.57
CA LEU A 270 -5.61 9.22 16.32
C LEU A 270 -4.14 9.53 16.65
N VAL A 271 -3.23 8.62 16.31
CA VAL A 271 -1.79 8.74 16.64
C VAL A 271 -0.97 9.05 15.40
N ASP A 272 -1.13 8.26 14.33
CA ASP A 272 -0.32 8.33 13.11
C ASP A 272 -1.11 7.68 11.96
N THR A 273 -1.43 8.43 10.90
CA THR A 273 -2.21 7.91 9.75
C THR A 273 -1.40 7.00 8.81
N THR A 274 -0.12 6.78 9.07
CA THR A 274 0.75 5.93 8.25
C THR A 274 0.24 4.48 8.23
N GLY A 275 0.10 3.90 7.03
CA GLY A 275 -0.38 2.52 6.84
C GLY A 275 -1.90 2.34 6.81
N ALA A 276 -2.71 3.38 7.04
CA ALA A 276 -4.18 3.25 7.08
C ALA A 276 -4.78 2.61 5.82
N GLY A 277 -4.41 3.11 4.63
CA GLY A 277 -4.86 2.57 3.35
C GLY A 277 -4.31 1.16 3.08
N ASP A 278 -3.05 0.92 3.46
CA ASP A 278 -2.37 -0.36 3.26
C ASP A 278 -3.07 -1.48 4.02
N LEU A 279 -3.45 -1.20 5.28
CA LEU A 279 -4.13 -2.15 6.15
C LEU A 279 -5.61 -2.28 5.82
N TYR A 280 -6.25 -1.22 5.30
CA TYR A 280 -7.57 -1.35 4.70
C TYR A 280 -7.55 -2.35 3.54
N ALA A 281 -6.58 -2.23 2.62
CA ALA A 281 -6.41 -3.17 1.52
C ALA A 281 -6.12 -4.58 2.04
N ALA A 282 -5.31 -4.73 3.09
CA ALA A 282 -5.01 -6.03 3.69
C ALA A 282 -6.25 -6.74 4.22
N GLY A 283 -7.09 -6.06 5.01
CA GLY A 283 -8.33 -6.62 5.55
C GLY A 283 -9.34 -6.95 4.46
N PHE A 284 -9.49 -6.06 3.48
CA PHE A 284 -10.35 -6.32 2.33
C PHE A 284 -9.91 -7.55 1.55
N LEU A 285 -8.63 -7.62 1.15
CA LEU A 285 -8.09 -8.71 0.34
C LEU A 285 -8.08 -10.03 1.11
N HIS A 286 -7.84 -10.00 2.42
CA HIS A 286 -8.03 -11.18 3.27
C HIS A 286 -9.47 -11.70 3.18
N GLY A 287 -10.47 -10.86 3.48
CA GLY A 287 -11.88 -11.27 3.39
C GLY A 287 -12.26 -11.77 1.99
N TYR A 288 -11.81 -11.05 0.96
CA TYR A 288 -12.12 -11.35 -0.44
C TYR A 288 -11.58 -12.71 -0.87
N THR A 289 -10.32 -13.00 -0.56
CA THR A 289 -9.66 -14.27 -0.89
C THR A 289 -10.18 -15.46 -0.09
N GLN A 290 -10.87 -15.21 1.04
CA GLN A 290 -11.62 -16.23 1.80
C GLN A 290 -13.09 -16.36 1.35
N GLY A 291 -13.50 -15.68 0.28
CA GLY A 291 -14.86 -15.77 -0.28
C GLY A 291 -15.92 -15.08 0.59
N ARG A 292 -15.54 -14.10 1.40
CA ARG A 292 -16.50 -13.28 2.16
C ARG A 292 -17.23 -12.31 1.24
N ASN A 293 -18.40 -11.82 1.67
CA ASN A 293 -19.12 -10.78 0.93
C ASN A 293 -18.41 -9.42 1.05
N LEU A 294 -18.73 -8.47 0.15
CA LEU A 294 -18.06 -7.16 0.09
C LEU A 294 -18.21 -6.35 1.38
N LYS A 295 -19.34 -6.48 2.09
CA LYS A 295 -19.54 -5.82 3.39
C LYS A 295 -18.51 -6.30 4.40
N THR A 296 -18.35 -7.61 4.58
CA THR A 296 -17.37 -8.19 5.49
C THR A 296 -15.94 -7.86 5.07
N CYS A 297 -15.64 -7.84 3.76
CA CYS A 297 -14.32 -7.41 3.27
C CYS A 297 -14.02 -5.96 3.69
N GLY A 298 -14.99 -5.06 3.49
CA GLY A 298 -14.89 -3.68 3.91
C GLY A 298 -14.76 -3.51 5.42
N ASP A 299 -15.56 -4.22 6.21
CA ASP A 299 -15.52 -4.18 7.68
C ASP A 299 -14.15 -4.64 8.21
N LEU A 300 -13.55 -5.70 7.63
CA LEU A 300 -12.19 -6.16 7.97
C LEU A 300 -11.14 -5.10 7.62
N GLY A 301 -11.27 -4.45 6.45
CA GLY A 301 -10.40 -3.33 6.07
C GLY A 301 -10.52 -2.15 7.04
N SER A 302 -11.74 -1.78 7.40
CA SER A 302 -12.04 -0.71 8.35
C SER A 302 -11.42 -1.00 9.73
N LEU A 303 -11.55 -2.24 10.21
CA LEU A 303 -10.95 -2.68 11.48
C LEU A 303 -9.43 -2.55 11.46
N ALA A 304 -8.77 -3.10 10.43
CA ALA A 304 -7.32 -3.06 10.33
C ALA A 304 -6.77 -1.63 10.20
N ALA A 305 -7.43 -0.79 9.40
CA ALA A 305 -7.10 0.63 9.29
C ALA A 305 -7.28 1.37 10.61
N GLY A 306 -8.40 1.16 11.30
CA GLY A 306 -8.67 1.77 12.61
C GLY A 306 -7.67 1.35 13.69
N LEU A 307 -7.17 0.12 13.65
CA LEU A 307 -6.16 -0.36 14.61
C LEU A 307 -4.77 0.22 14.33
N VAL A 308 -4.35 0.29 13.07
CA VAL A 308 -2.99 0.78 12.74
C VAL A 308 -2.83 2.27 13.00
N ILE A 309 -3.89 3.08 12.84
CA ILE A 309 -3.79 4.53 13.08
C ILE A 309 -3.71 4.93 14.56
N GLN A 310 -3.86 3.97 15.47
CA GLN A 310 -3.76 4.14 16.93
C GLN A 310 -2.35 3.83 17.46
N GLN A 311 -1.35 3.71 16.60
CA GLN A 311 0.05 3.43 16.95
C GLN A 311 1.00 4.21 16.06
N ILE A 312 2.24 4.41 16.51
CA ILE A 312 3.32 4.88 15.63
C ILE A 312 3.80 3.71 14.76
N GLY A 313 3.87 3.95 13.44
CA GLY A 313 4.43 3.03 12.46
C GLY A 313 3.39 2.17 11.74
N PRO A 314 3.73 1.68 10.53
CA PRO A 314 2.75 1.32 9.51
C PRO A 314 2.24 -0.13 9.56
N ARG A 315 2.84 -0.99 10.39
CA ARG A 315 2.48 -2.41 10.49
C ARG A 315 1.81 -2.71 11.83
N PRO A 316 0.78 -3.55 11.86
CA PRO A 316 -0.02 -3.77 13.07
C PRO A 316 0.82 -4.43 14.17
N ARG A 317 0.82 -3.84 15.38
CA ARG A 317 1.45 -4.44 16.57
C ARG A 317 0.60 -5.57 17.17
N GLN A 318 -0.69 -5.58 16.84
CA GLN A 318 -1.67 -6.55 17.32
C GLN A 318 -1.90 -7.63 16.26
N ASN A 319 -2.31 -8.81 16.70
CA ASN A 319 -2.69 -9.89 15.78
C ASN A 319 -4.08 -9.59 15.20
N LEU A 320 -4.14 -9.20 13.92
CA LEU A 320 -5.38 -8.74 13.30
C LEU A 320 -6.46 -9.83 13.23
N ARG A 321 -6.06 -11.11 13.15
CA ARG A 321 -7.01 -12.22 13.22
C ARG A 321 -7.77 -12.25 14.55
N ARG A 322 -7.07 -12.14 15.67
CA ARG A 322 -7.69 -12.13 17.01
C ARG A 322 -8.62 -10.94 17.19
N GLU A 323 -8.21 -9.77 16.71
CA GLU A 323 -9.06 -8.57 16.75
C GLU A 323 -10.34 -8.75 15.91
N ALA A 324 -10.23 -9.38 14.73
CA ALA A 324 -11.38 -9.64 13.89
C ALA A 324 -12.32 -10.72 14.44
N GLU A 325 -11.78 -11.78 15.06
CA GLU A 325 -12.56 -12.78 15.81
C GLU A 325 -13.30 -12.12 17.00
N GLY A 326 -12.61 -11.24 17.74
CA GLY A 326 -13.21 -10.46 18.84
C GLY A 326 -14.32 -9.50 18.38
N ALA A 327 -14.21 -8.96 17.16
CA ALA A 327 -15.23 -8.12 16.53
C ALA A 327 -16.35 -8.93 15.83
N GLY A 328 -16.28 -10.26 15.80
CA GLY A 328 -17.25 -11.13 15.14
C GLY A 328 -17.23 -11.06 13.60
N LEU A 329 -16.08 -10.69 13.01
CA LEU A 329 -15.89 -10.59 11.56
C LEU A 329 -15.28 -11.86 10.93
N LEU A 330 -14.68 -12.74 11.75
CA LEU A 330 -14.09 -14.02 11.35
C LEU A 330 -14.71 -15.21 12.09
#